data_AF-A0A7K0E106-F1
#
_entry.id   AF-A0A7K0E106-F1
#
_cell.length_a   1.000
_cell.length_b   1.000
_cell.length_c   1.000
_cell.angle_alpha   90.00
_cell.angle_beta   90.00
_cell.angle_gamma   90.00
#
_symmetry.space_group_name_H-M   'P 1'
#
loop_
_entity.id
_entity.type
_entity.pdbx_description
1 polymer ?
#
loop_
_entity_poly.entity_id
_entity_poly.type
_entity_poly.pdbx_seq_one_letter_code
_entity_poly.pdbx_strand_id
1 'polypeptide(L)'
;MTTKKHLKRRVRSRVARTGEPYATALRRIRLEQETRMSSTAHTHDVLMHCSFCGKPHTTVAKLVAGPGVYICDECVALSANIIDDSAGTGSARSSRPDYPTADILAMLPVLLRSAERVEAELTGWIGRLREQQIEWQAIAAAMGMSVETARLRFDIASPE
;
A
#
# COMPACT_ATOMS: atom_id res chain seq x y z
N MET A 1 -20.94 -16.50 -3.57
CA MET A 1 -21.72 -17.74 -3.39
C MET A 1 -22.00 -18.41 -4.75
N THR A 2 -21.47 -19.60 -5.04
CA THR A 2 -21.82 -20.30 -6.29
C THR A 2 -23.14 -21.07 -6.13
N THR A 3 -24.11 -20.84 -7.03
CA THR A 3 -25.41 -21.53 -6.99
C THR A 3 -25.26 -23.05 -7.19
N LYS A 4 -26.16 -23.86 -6.62
CA LYS A 4 -26.16 -25.33 -6.78
C LYS A 4 -26.11 -25.78 -8.25
N LYS A 5 -26.71 -24.99 -9.17
CA LYS A 5 -26.67 -25.22 -10.62
C LYS A 5 -25.25 -25.04 -11.19
N HIS A 6 -24.56 -23.97 -10.79
CA HIS A 6 -23.20 -23.68 -11.22
C HIS A 6 -22.19 -24.74 -10.76
N LEU A 7 -22.31 -25.20 -9.51
CA LEU A 7 -21.46 -26.27 -8.97
C LEU A 7 -21.60 -27.57 -9.76
N LYS A 8 -22.84 -28.01 -10.03
CA LYS A 8 -23.09 -29.25 -10.80
C LYS A 8 -22.51 -29.19 -12.20
N ARG A 9 -22.58 -28.03 -12.87
CA ARG A 9 -21.99 -27.82 -14.21
C ARG A 9 -20.47 -27.98 -14.20
N ARG A 10 -19.78 -27.36 -13.22
CA ARG A 10 -18.32 -27.47 -13.07
C ARG A 10 -17.87 -28.90 -12.81
N VAL A 11 -18.56 -29.63 -11.94
CA VAL A 11 -18.25 -31.03 -11.66
C VAL A 11 -18.40 -31.89 -12.91
N ARG A 12 -19.51 -31.76 -13.64
CA ARG A 12 -19.73 -32.52 -14.89
C ARG A 12 -18.66 -32.23 -15.95
N SER A 13 -18.29 -30.95 -16.14
CA SER A 13 -17.23 -30.56 -17.07
C SER A 13 -15.88 -31.19 -16.71
N ARG A 14 -15.56 -31.25 -15.42
CA ARG A 14 -14.29 -31.86 -14.96
C ARG A 14 -14.28 -33.38 -15.11
N VAL A 15 -15.38 -34.04 -14.77
CA VAL A 15 -15.54 -35.50 -14.98
C VAL A 15 -15.35 -35.83 -16.46
N ALA A 16 -15.97 -35.07 -17.36
CA ALA A 16 -15.82 -35.27 -18.80
C ALA A 16 -14.37 -35.09 -19.29
N ARG A 17 -13.60 -34.19 -18.66
CA ARG A 17 -12.20 -33.92 -19.04
C ARG A 17 -11.19 -34.91 -18.45
N THR A 18 -11.45 -35.46 -17.27
CA THR A 18 -10.45 -36.20 -16.49
C THR A 18 -10.80 -37.68 -16.32
N GLY A 19 -12.03 -38.09 -16.61
CA GLY A 19 -12.53 -39.43 -16.35
C GLY A 19 -12.69 -39.76 -14.86
N GLU A 20 -12.44 -38.80 -13.95
CA GLU A 20 -12.52 -39.05 -12.51
C GLU A 20 -13.97 -39.22 -12.03
N PRO A 21 -14.27 -40.08 -11.03
CA PRO A 21 -15.62 -40.24 -10.51
C PRO A 21 -16.20 -38.92 -10.00
N TYR A 22 -17.52 -38.74 -10.17
CA TYR A 22 -18.23 -37.51 -9.81
C TYR A 22 -17.97 -37.06 -8.36
N ALA A 23 -17.90 -38.00 -7.42
CA ALA A 23 -17.62 -37.73 -6.01
C ALA A 23 -16.21 -37.15 -5.78
N THR A 24 -15.22 -37.61 -6.55
CA THR A 24 -13.83 -37.14 -6.50
C THR A 24 -13.72 -35.74 -7.09
N ALA A 25 -14.32 -35.52 -8.27
CA ALA A 25 -14.40 -34.20 -8.90
C ALA A 25 -15.10 -33.16 -8.00
N LEU A 26 -16.18 -33.56 -7.31
CA LEU A 26 -16.90 -32.69 -6.38
C LEU A 26 -16.07 -32.30 -5.16
N ARG A 27 -15.36 -33.25 -4.53
CA ARG A 27 -14.45 -32.96 -3.40
C ARG A 27 -13.34 -32.02 -3.82
N ARG A 28 -12.70 -32.29 -4.97
CA ARG A 28 -11.61 -31.48 -5.49
C ARG A 28 -12.06 -30.06 -5.83
N ILE A 29 -13.21 -29.89 -6.47
CA ILE A 29 -13.75 -28.56 -6.79
C ILE A 29 -14.12 -27.78 -5.53
N ARG A 30 -14.60 -28.43 -4.47
CA ARG A 30 -14.84 -27.77 -3.18
C ARG A 30 -13.54 -27.34 -2.50
N LEU A 31 -12.52 -28.20 -2.47
CA LEU A 31 -11.19 -27.84 -1.95
C LEU A 31 -10.56 -26.70 -2.77
N GLU A 32 -10.71 -26.71 -4.10
CA GLU A 32 -10.30 -25.60 -4.98
C GLU A 32 -11.10 -24.31 -4.69
N GLN A 33 -12.37 -24.42 -4.27
CA GLN A 33 -13.18 -23.27 -3.86
C GLN A 33 -12.80 -22.76 -2.47
N GLU A 34 -12.51 -23.65 -1.52
CA GLU A 34 -12.07 -23.31 -0.15
C GLU A 34 -10.68 -22.68 -0.15
N THR A 35 -9.73 -23.24 -0.92
CA THR A 35 -8.39 -22.64 -1.12
C THR A 35 -8.46 -21.30 -1.85
N ARG A 36 -9.31 -21.16 -2.88
CA ARG A 36 -9.59 -19.85 -3.51
C ARG A 36 -10.28 -18.88 -2.55
N MET A 37 -11.21 -19.32 -1.72
CA MET A 37 -11.89 -18.46 -0.75
C MET A 37 -10.92 -17.98 0.35
N SER A 38 -10.02 -18.86 0.79
CA SER A 38 -8.93 -18.51 1.72
C SER A 38 -7.90 -17.57 1.09
N SER A 39 -7.67 -17.66 -0.23
CA SER A 39 -6.78 -16.72 -0.95
C SER A 39 -7.46 -15.40 -1.32
N THR A 40 -8.78 -15.38 -1.57
CA THR A 40 -9.53 -14.14 -1.84
C THR A 40 -9.92 -13.37 -0.58
N ALA A 41 -9.78 -13.96 0.61
CA ALA A 41 -9.94 -13.27 1.89
C ALA A 41 -8.69 -12.46 2.28
N HIS A 42 -7.66 -12.39 1.43
CA HIS A 42 -6.44 -11.59 1.67
C HIS A 42 -6.11 -10.59 0.56
N THR A 43 -7.00 -10.40 -0.41
CA THR A 43 -6.78 -9.41 -1.47
C THR A 43 -7.57 -8.14 -1.17
N HIS A 44 -6.97 -7.30 -0.31
CA HIS A 44 -7.14 -5.84 -0.12
C HIS A 44 -7.03 -5.36 1.32
N ASP A 45 -6.52 -6.20 2.23
CA ASP A 45 -5.80 -5.65 3.37
C ASP A 45 -4.37 -5.36 2.92
N VAL A 46 -4.19 -4.28 2.15
CA VAL A 46 -2.86 -3.67 2.09
C VAL A 46 -2.58 -3.34 3.54
N LEU A 47 -1.72 -4.11 4.21
CA LEU A 47 -1.36 -3.87 5.60
C LEU A 47 -0.83 -2.42 5.67
N MET A 48 -1.72 -1.49 5.98
CA MET A 48 -1.39 -0.07 6.08
C MET A 48 -0.68 0.09 7.42
N HIS A 49 0.51 0.69 7.40
CA HIS A 49 1.30 0.91 8.59
C HIS A 49 1.32 2.40 8.92
N CYS A 50 1.32 2.74 10.21
CA CYS A 50 1.57 4.10 10.65
C CYS A 50 2.97 4.54 10.19
N SER A 51 3.07 5.68 9.52
CA SER A 51 4.33 6.23 9.01
C SER A 51 5.28 6.69 10.12
N PHE A 52 4.77 6.89 11.35
CA PHE A 52 5.55 7.36 12.49
C PHE A 52 6.13 6.22 13.33
N CYS A 53 5.30 5.24 13.70
CA CYS A 53 5.72 4.13 14.56
C CYS A 53 5.90 2.79 13.83
N GLY A 54 5.50 2.70 12.56
CA GLY A 54 5.61 1.47 11.77
C GLY A 54 4.62 0.36 12.14
N LYS A 55 3.74 0.55 13.14
CA LYS A 55 2.72 -0.44 13.54
C LYS A 55 1.67 -0.62 12.44
N PRO A 56 1.21 -1.86 12.16
CA PRO A 56 0.14 -2.10 11.20
C PRO A 56 -1.21 -1.61 11.77
N HIS A 57 -2.15 -1.31 10.87
CA HIS A 57 -3.50 -0.86 11.23
C HIS A 57 -4.25 -1.87 12.14
N THR A 58 -3.87 -3.16 12.11
CA THR A 58 -4.43 -4.21 12.97
C THR A 58 -4.02 -4.10 14.44
N THR A 59 -2.94 -3.36 14.73
CA THR A 59 -2.37 -3.22 16.09
C THR A 59 -2.77 -1.91 16.76
N VAL A 60 -3.37 -0.96 16.02
CA VAL A 60 -3.76 0.36 16.52
C VAL A 60 -5.29 0.51 16.48
N ALA A 61 -5.86 1.32 17.35
CA ALA A 61 -7.31 1.47 17.41
C ALA A 61 -7.86 2.27 16.23
N LYS A 62 -7.12 3.28 15.78
CA LYS A 62 -7.46 4.09 14.60
C LYS A 62 -6.22 4.42 13.79
N LEU A 63 -6.37 4.42 12.47
CA LEU A 63 -5.35 4.88 11.53
C LEU A 63 -5.96 5.92 10.58
N VAL A 64 -5.37 7.11 10.54
CA VAL A 64 -5.81 8.21 9.68
C VAL A 64 -4.96 8.24 8.42
N ALA A 65 -5.62 8.34 7.26
CA ALA A 65 -4.99 8.41 5.95
C ALA A 65 -4.89 9.85 5.43
N GLY A 66 -3.66 10.27 5.12
CA GLY A 66 -3.36 11.44 4.30
C GLY A 66 -2.74 11.04 2.97
N PRO A 67 -2.54 11.99 2.05
CA PRO A 67 -1.77 11.76 0.82
C PRO A 67 -0.35 11.30 1.18
N GLY A 68 -0.02 10.05 0.84
CA GLY A 68 1.31 9.46 1.04
C GLY A 68 1.68 9.14 2.49
N VAL A 69 0.82 9.40 3.48
CA VAL A 69 1.16 9.27 4.90
C VAL A 69 0.00 8.67 5.70
N TYR A 70 0.34 7.91 6.75
CA TYR A 70 -0.62 7.42 7.74
C TYR A 70 -0.16 7.78 9.16
N ILE A 71 -1.10 8.16 10.03
CA ILE A 71 -0.81 8.37 11.46
C ILE A 71 -1.85 7.65 12.33
N CYS A 72 -1.39 6.93 13.36
CA CYS A 72 -2.28 6.25 14.30
C CYS A 72 -2.66 7.12 15.49
N ASP A 73 -3.70 6.72 16.22
CA ASP A 73 -4.19 7.41 17.41
C ASP A 73 -3.12 7.59 18.50
N GLU A 74 -2.29 6.57 18.75
CA GLU A 74 -1.18 6.66 19.71
C GLU A 74 -0.18 7.75 19.33
N CYS A 75 0.20 7.83 18.04
CA CYS A 75 1.15 8.83 17.55
C CYS A 75 0.54 10.24 17.61
N VAL A 76 -0.75 10.39 17.29
CA VAL A 76 -1.44 11.68 17.42
C VAL A 76 -1.42 12.16 18.88
N ALA A 77 -1.74 11.28 19.83
CA ALA A 77 -1.72 11.62 21.26
C ALA A 77 -0.32 11.99 21.74
N LEU A 78 0.70 11.23 21.33
CA LEU A 78 2.10 11.55 21.66
C LEU A 78 2.53 12.91 21.08
N SER A 79 2.21 13.18 19.81
CA SER A 79 2.53 14.46 19.18
C SER A 79 1.83 15.64 19.86
N ALA A 80 0.57 15.49 20.26
CA ALA A 80 -0.15 16.53 21.00
C ALA A 80 0.54 16.87 22.32
N ASN A 81 0.91 15.85 23.11
CA ASN A 81 1.63 16.05 24.37
C ASN A 81 2.97 16.79 24.18
N ILE A 82 3.76 16.41 23.17
CA ILE A 82 5.04 17.06 22.86
C ILE A 82 4.85 18.53 22.50
N ILE A 83 3.80 18.85 21.72
CA ILE A 83 3.49 20.22 21.31
C ILE A 83 3.06 21.06 22.53
N ASP A 84 2.16 20.51 23.37
CA ASP A 84 1.66 21.20 24.55
C ASP A 84 2.77 21.51 25.57
N ASP A 85 3.70 20.57 25.79
CA ASP A 85 4.87 20.78 26.66
C ASP A 85 5.83 21.85 26.12
N SER A 86 5.90 22.03 24.78
CA SER A 86 6.80 23.00 24.14
C SER A 86 6.29 24.44 24.18
N ALA A 87 5.02 24.68 24.52
CA ALA A 87 4.42 26.02 24.58
C ALA A 87 4.97 26.90 25.73
N GLY A 88 5.70 26.32 26.69
CA GLY A 88 6.31 27.01 27.83
C GLY A 88 7.78 27.40 27.67
N THR A 89 8.48 26.92 26.64
CA THR A 89 9.93 27.20 26.46
C THR A 89 10.22 27.60 25.02
N GLY A 90 10.52 28.89 24.82
CA GLY A 90 10.82 29.46 23.51
C GLY A 90 11.96 28.73 22.80
N SER A 91 11.73 28.45 21.50
CA SER A 91 12.70 28.00 20.51
C SER A 91 13.43 26.69 20.83
N ALA A 92 12.73 25.57 20.64
CA ALA A 92 13.40 24.32 20.28
C ALA A 92 13.98 24.49 18.86
N ARG A 93 15.19 25.05 18.76
CA ARG A 93 16.07 24.77 17.63
C ARG A 93 16.11 23.25 17.48
N SER A 94 16.00 22.74 16.25
CA SER A 94 16.08 21.31 15.97
C SER A 94 17.45 20.77 16.38
N SER A 95 17.59 20.42 17.66
CA SER A 95 18.59 19.47 18.09
C SER A 95 18.18 18.17 17.42
N ARG A 96 18.79 17.83 16.28
CA ARG A 96 18.72 16.45 15.78
C ARG A 96 19.12 15.59 16.97
N PRO A 97 18.23 14.71 17.47
CA PRO A 97 18.62 13.80 18.54
C PRO A 97 19.86 13.05 18.05
N ASP A 98 20.87 12.93 18.91
CA ASP A 98 22.08 12.19 18.58
C ASP A 98 21.72 10.70 18.62
N TYR A 99 21.23 10.20 17.49
CA TYR A 99 20.86 8.79 17.34
C TYR A 99 22.13 7.97 17.09
N PRO A 100 22.36 6.88 17.82
CA PRO A 100 23.46 5.98 17.51
C PRO A 100 23.26 5.39 16.11
N THR A 101 24.37 5.08 15.43
CA THR A 101 24.35 4.57 14.04
C THR A 101 23.44 3.35 13.87
N ALA A 102 23.36 2.48 14.88
CA ALA A 102 22.47 1.31 14.88
C ALA A 102 20.99 1.69 14.74
N ASP A 103 20.54 2.74 15.45
CA ASP A 103 19.16 3.20 15.41
C ASP A 103 18.85 3.87 14.05
N ILE A 104 19.80 4.64 13.51
CA ILE A 104 19.67 5.23 12.16
C ILE A 104 19.49 4.12 11.11
N LEU A 105 20.33 3.09 11.17
CA LEU A 105 20.25 1.95 10.25
C LEU A 105 18.92 1.19 10.40
N ALA A 106 18.42 1.04 11.62
CA ALA A 106 17.13 0.41 11.89
C ALA A 106 15.94 1.22 11.36
N MET A 107 16.07 2.55 11.27
CA MET A 107 15.02 3.44 10.75
C MET A 107 14.94 3.48 9.23
N LEU A 108 16.05 3.22 8.52
CA LEU A 108 16.10 3.28 7.05
C LEU A 108 15.01 2.44 6.35
N PRO A 109 14.77 1.16 6.72
CA PRO A 109 13.71 0.37 6.10
C PRO A 109 12.31 0.98 6.29
N VAL A 110 12.06 1.63 7.44
CA VAL A 110 10.77 2.28 7.72
C VAL A 110 10.57 3.50 6.81
N LEU A 111 11.62 4.31 6.67
CA LEU A 111 11.60 5.48 5.80
C LEU A 111 11.47 5.10 4.32
N LEU A 112 12.17 4.06 3.87
CA LEU A 112 12.07 3.57 2.50
C LEU A 112 10.65 3.14 2.14
N ARG A 113 9.95 2.42 3.02
CA ARG A 113 8.53 2.07 2.80
C ARG A 113 7.64 3.31 2.64
N SER A 114 7.90 4.36 3.42
CA SER A 114 7.17 5.62 3.31
C SER A 114 7.51 6.35 1.99
N ALA A 115 8.77 6.31 1.57
CA ALA A 115 9.19 6.85 0.28
C ALA A 115 8.55 6.10 -0.89
N GLU A 116 8.58 4.76 -0.89
CA GLU A 116 7.94 3.91 -1.92
C GLU A 116 6.45 4.22 -2.07
N ARG A 117 5.76 4.40 -0.94
CA ARG A 117 4.36 4.83 -0.90
C ARG A 117 4.13 6.17 -1.59
N VAL A 118 4.94 7.18 -1.25
CA VAL A 118 4.84 8.53 -1.83
C VAL A 118 5.12 8.48 -3.33
N GLU A 119 6.15 7.74 -3.75
CA GLU A 119 6.49 7.55 -5.16
C GLU A 119 5.35 6.87 -5.94
N ALA A 120 4.71 5.86 -5.35
CA ALA A 120 3.57 5.18 -5.97
C ALA A 120 2.37 6.13 -6.15
N GLU A 121 2.07 6.96 -5.13
CA GLU A 121 1.03 7.98 -5.26
C GLU A 121 1.38 9.03 -6.33
N LEU A 122 2.62 9.55 -6.33
CA LEU A 122 3.10 10.50 -7.35
C LEU A 122 2.96 9.91 -8.75
N THR A 123 3.36 8.66 -8.94
CA THR A 123 3.21 7.95 -10.23
C THR A 123 1.75 7.90 -10.67
N GLY A 124 0.82 7.58 -9.76
CA GLY A 124 -0.61 7.57 -10.04
C GLY A 124 -1.22 8.94 -10.35
N TRP A 125 -0.72 10.01 -9.72
CA TRP A 125 -1.13 11.39 -10.05
C TRP A 125 -0.57 11.84 -11.40
N ILE A 126 0.70 11.58 -11.68
CA ILE A 126 1.34 11.92 -12.94
C ILE A 126 0.67 11.17 -14.10
N GLY A 127 0.34 9.89 -13.93
CA GLY A 127 -0.42 9.13 -14.93
C GLY A 127 -1.75 9.81 -15.30
N ARG A 128 -2.52 10.27 -14.30
CA ARG A 128 -3.75 11.03 -14.53
C ARG A 128 -3.53 12.38 -15.22
N LEU A 129 -2.46 13.09 -14.89
CA LEU A 129 -2.11 14.33 -15.60
C LEU A 129 -1.73 14.07 -17.06
N ARG A 130 -1.03 12.96 -17.34
CA ARG A 130 -0.68 12.56 -18.70
C ARG A 130 -1.91 12.12 -19.51
N GLU A 131 -2.88 11.43 -18.90
CA GLU A 131 -4.18 11.13 -19.53
C GLU A 131 -4.93 12.41 -19.93
N GLN A 132 -4.85 13.46 -19.11
CA GLN A 132 -5.42 14.79 -19.38
C GLN A 132 -4.60 15.63 -20.38
N GLN A 133 -3.61 15.03 -21.06
CA GLN A 133 -2.74 15.69 -22.04
C GLN A 133 -1.96 16.88 -21.45
N ILE A 134 -1.63 16.86 -20.16
CA ILE A 134 -0.77 17.86 -19.55
C ILE A 134 0.69 17.61 -19.95
N GLU A 135 1.34 18.65 -20.46
CA GLU A 135 2.73 18.59 -20.92
C GLU A 135 3.72 18.38 -19.76
N TRP A 136 4.77 17.58 -20.03
CA TRP A 136 5.83 17.27 -19.06
C TRP A 136 6.50 18.51 -18.46
N GLN A 137 6.49 19.63 -19.19
CA GLN A 137 7.05 20.90 -18.74
C GLN A 137 6.28 21.47 -17.55
N ALA A 138 4.95 21.40 -17.57
CA ALA A 138 4.10 21.83 -16.47
C ALA A 138 4.21 20.88 -15.27
N ILE A 139 4.26 19.56 -15.53
CA ILE A 139 4.39 18.54 -14.47
C ILE A 139 5.73 18.68 -13.74
N ALA A 140 6.84 18.82 -14.49
CA ALA A 140 8.18 18.98 -13.92
C ALA A 140 8.33 20.30 -13.13
N ALA A 141 7.77 21.39 -13.66
CA ALA A 141 7.74 22.68 -12.97
C ALA A 141 6.99 22.59 -11.62
N ALA A 142 5.86 21.88 -11.56
CA ALA A 142 5.11 21.68 -10.33
C ALA A 142 5.87 20.85 -9.28
N MET A 143 6.71 19.91 -9.71
CA MET A 143 7.56 19.11 -8.82
C MET A 143 8.90 19.77 -8.47
N GLY A 144 9.22 20.93 -9.06
CA GLY A 144 10.49 21.63 -8.83
C GLY A 144 11.72 20.89 -9.34
N MET A 145 11.57 20.07 -10.40
CA MET A 145 12.68 19.32 -11.01
C MET A 145 12.76 19.55 -12.52
N SER A 146 13.84 19.10 -13.16
CA SER A 146 13.97 19.21 -14.61
C SER A 146 13.00 18.27 -15.34
N VAL A 147 12.62 18.64 -16.56
CA VAL A 147 11.79 17.79 -17.43
C VAL A 147 12.44 16.44 -17.68
N GLU A 148 13.76 16.42 -17.88
CA GLU A 148 14.52 15.18 -18.09
C GLU A 148 14.44 14.26 -16.87
N THR A 149 14.64 14.77 -15.65
CA THR A 149 14.50 13.98 -14.42
C THR A 149 13.07 13.48 -14.23
N ALA A 150 12.07 14.32 -14.47
CA ALA A 150 10.67 13.93 -14.36
C ALA A 150 10.32 12.79 -15.35
N ARG A 151 10.82 12.88 -16.59
CA ARG A 151 10.60 11.85 -17.60
C ARG A 151 11.32 10.55 -17.27
N LEU A 152 12.61 10.60 -16.95
CA LEU A 152 13.37 9.39 -16.57
C LEU A 152 12.72 8.64 -15.39
N ARG A 153 12.05 9.38 -14.50
CA ARG A 153 11.47 8.82 -13.29
C ARG A 153 10.04 8.31 -13.47
N PHE A 154 9.24 8.94 -14.34
CA PHE A 154 7.79 8.68 -14.44
C PHE A 154 7.26 8.43 -15.86
N ASP A 155 8.07 8.63 -16.91
CA ASP A 155 7.75 8.31 -18.32
C ASP A 155 8.01 6.82 -18.58
N ILE A 156 7.34 5.95 -17.80
CA ILE A 156 7.36 4.50 -18.01
C ILE A 156 6.07 4.10 -18.76
N ALA A 157 5.97 4.47 -20.03
CA ALA A 157 5.03 3.92 -21.01
C ALA A 157 5.69 4.02 -22.41
N SER A 158 5.87 2.98 -23.22
CA SER A 158 5.31 1.62 -23.24
C SER A 158 6.38 0.61 -23.69
N PRO A 159 6.36 -0.66 -23.25
CA PRO A 159 7.02 -1.71 -24.03
C PRO A 159 6.35 -1.79 -25.41
N GLU A 160 7.16 -1.75 -26.47
CA GLU A 160 6.74 -2.14 -27.83
C GLU A 160 6.20 -3.58 -27.88
#